data_AF-A0A815USH4-F1
#
_entry.id   AF-A0A815USH4-F1
#
_cell.length_a   1.000
_cell.length_b   1.000
_cell.length_c   1.000
_cell.angle_alpha   90.00
_cell.angle_beta   90.00
_cell.angle_gamma   90.00
#
_symmetry.space_group_name_H-M   'P 1'
#
loop_
_entity.id
_entity.type
_entity.pdbx_description
1 polymer ?
#
loop_
_entity_poly.entity_id
_entity_poly.type
_entity_poly.pdbx_seq_one_letter_code
_entity_poly.pdbx_strand_id
1 'polypeptide(L)'
;MYRELYNWFITILISIQQVYGHGRMEDPPARNAAWRYGFDVPANYDDVGLNCGGLGVQRTNGGKCGVCGDSYQGPRFHETGGKYATNIIVRHYVSGALIDIKILLSANHNGFMEFRLCPALDSNIEVTQECLNQNILHIQGFGMQYPVSQGMDLIFLR
;
A
#
# COMPACT_ATOMS: atom_id res chain seq x y z
N MET A 1 -49.70 20.16 -20.29
CA MET A 1 -48.65 21.01 -19.68
C MET A 1 -47.88 20.28 -18.55
N TYR A 2 -47.66 18.96 -18.66
CA TYR A 2 -46.92 18.15 -17.66
C TYR A 2 -45.79 17.31 -18.29
N ARG A 3 -45.45 17.58 -19.56
CA ARG A 3 -44.45 16.79 -20.31
C ARG A 3 -43.03 17.33 -20.20
N GLU A 4 -42.84 18.49 -19.55
CA GLU A 4 -41.55 19.18 -19.42
C GLU A 4 -40.92 19.04 -18.02
N LEU A 5 -41.62 18.46 -17.05
CA LEU A 5 -41.10 18.31 -15.68
C LEU A 5 -40.36 16.97 -15.45
N TYR A 6 -40.52 16.01 -16.36
CA TYR A 6 -39.90 14.68 -16.22
C TYR A 6 -38.42 14.68 -16.65
N ASN A 7 -38.01 15.64 -17.48
CA ASN A 7 -36.65 15.75 -18.01
C ASN A 7 -35.66 16.51 -17.12
N TRP A 8 -36.12 17.08 -16.00
CA TRP A 8 -35.22 17.72 -15.02
C TRP A 8 -34.89 16.82 -13.82
N PHE A 9 -35.64 15.75 -13.59
CA PHE A 9 -35.38 14.81 -12.49
C PHE A 9 -34.42 13.67 -12.85
N ILE A 10 -34.14 13.43 -14.13
CA ILE A 10 -33.35 12.27 -14.58
C ILE A 10 -31.85 12.55 -14.73
N THR A 11 -31.41 13.82 -14.68
CA THR A 11 -30.04 14.17 -15.13
C THR A 11 -29.06 14.64 -14.07
N ILE A 12 -29.30 14.35 -12.78
CA ILE A 12 -28.25 14.43 -11.72
C ILE A 12 -28.39 13.24 -10.76
N LEU A 13 -28.42 12.01 -11.30
CA LEU A 13 -27.78 10.89 -10.62
C LEU A 13 -26.31 10.90 -11.08
N ILE A 14 -25.57 11.93 -10.66
CA ILE A 14 -24.12 11.86 -10.65
C ILE A 14 -23.82 10.78 -9.63
N SER A 15 -23.63 9.57 -10.12
CA SER A 15 -22.98 8.49 -9.39
C SER A 15 -21.68 9.10 -8.87
N ILE A 16 -21.64 9.43 -7.57
CA ILE A 16 -20.38 9.65 -6.89
C ILE A 16 -19.72 8.28 -6.90
N GLN A 17 -19.06 7.96 -8.02
CA GLN A 17 -18.08 6.89 -8.04
C GLN A 17 -16.98 7.40 -7.13
N GLN A 18 -17.10 7.12 -5.83
CA GLN A 18 -15.96 7.17 -4.96
C GLN A 18 -15.01 6.11 -5.52
N VAL A 19 -14.07 6.56 -6.35
CA VAL A 19 -12.90 5.78 -6.70
C VAL A 19 -12.10 5.63 -5.41
N TYR A 20 -12.44 4.59 -4.67
CA TYR A 20 -11.66 4.09 -3.57
C TYR A 20 -10.35 3.57 -4.19
N GLY A 21 -9.32 4.43 -4.25
CA GLY A 21 -7.93 4.07 -4.56
C GLY A 21 -7.33 3.15 -3.52
N HIS A 22 -7.15 1.87 -3.86
CA HIS A 22 -6.84 0.84 -2.88
C HIS A 22 -5.83 -0.14 -3.48
N GLY A 23 -4.81 -0.51 -2.71
CA GLY A 23 -3.82 -1.49 -3.14
C GLY A 23 -3.05 -2.07 -1.98
N ARG A 24 -2.48 -3.25 -2.20
CA ARG A 24 -1.66 -3.96 -1.21
C ARG A 24 -0.66 -4.90 -1.86
N MET A 25 0.39 -5.21 -1.13
CA MET A 25 1.33 -6.28 -1.49
C MET A 25 0.76 -7.62 -1.02
N GLU A 26 0.53 -8.51 -1.98
CA GLU A 26 -0.10 -9.81 -1.82
C GLU A 26 0.93 -10.93 -1.60
N ASP A 27 2.08 -10.84 -2.25
CA ASP A 27 3.21 -11.77 -2.06
C ASP A 27 4.54 -11.00 -2.18
N PRO A 28 5.41 -11.00 -1.16
CA PRO A 28 5.16 -11.51 0.18
C PRO A 28 4.03 -10.70 0.84
N PRO A 29 3.07 -11.33 1.52
CA PRO A 29 1.91 -10.60 2.02
C PRO A 29 2.33 -9.57 3.07
N ALA A 30 1.99 -8.31 2.84
CA ALA A 30 2.32 -7.23 3.77
C ALA A 30 1.56 -7.37 5.11
N ARG A 31 1.99 -6.64 6.15
CA ARG A 31 1.46 -6.71 7.51
C ARG A 31 -0.08 -6.55 7.58
N ASN A 32 -0.63 -5.68 6.75
CA ASN A 32 -2.06 -5.47 6.56
C ASN A 32 -2.78 -6.65 5.91
N ALA A 33 -2.12 -7.41 5.04
CA ALA A 33 -2.72 -8.45 4.20
C ALA A 33 -2.48 -9.88 4.67
N ALA A 34 -1.47 -10.12 5.53
CA ALA A 34 -1.03 -11.46 5.92
C ALA A 34 -2.14 -12.37 6.49
N TRP A 35 -3.13 -11.81 7.17
CA TRP A 35 -4.29 -12.57 7.65
C TRP A 35 -5.08 -13.27 6.52
N ARG A 36 -5.10 -12.71 5.30
CA ARG A 36 -5.74 -13.34 4.13
C ARG A 36 -5.06 -14.62 3.68
N TYR A 37 -3.79 -14.79 4.07
CA TYR A 37 -2.93 -15.89 3.65
C TYR A 37 -2.68 -16.91 4.77
N GLY A 38 -3.52 -16.89 5.82
CA GLY A 38 -3.51 -17.89 6.88
C GLY A 38 -2.45 -17.65 7.97
N PHE A 39 -1.78 -16.51 7.97
CA PHE A 39 -0.90 -16.12 9.08
C PHE A 39 -1.71 -15.75 10.31
N ASP A 40 -1.24 -16.15 11.49
CA ASP A 40 -1.85 -15.81 12.78
C ASP A 40 -1.54 -14.35 13.17
N VAL A 41 -2.23 -13.41 12.51
CA VAL A 41 -2.14 -11.98 12.75
C VAL A 41 -3.53 -11.36 12.82
N PRO A 42 -3.71 -10.23 13.52
CA PRO A 42 -5.00 -9.54 13.55
C PRO A 42 -5.46 -9.16 12.13
N ALA A 43 -6.72 -9.45 11.81
CA ALA A 43 -7.28 -9.08 10.52
C ALA A 43 -7.38 -7.55 10.39
N ASN A 44 -6.90 -7.03 9.25
CA ASN A 44 -7.18 -5.67 8.79
C ASN A 44 -8.12 -5.78 7.57
N TYR A 45 -9.41 -5.49 7.75
CA TYR A 45 -10.37 -5.57 6.64
C TYR A 45 -10.25 -4.39 5.65
N ASP A 46 -9.58 -3.31 6.06
CA ASP A 46 -9.22 -2.15 5.22
C ASP A 46 -7.75 -2.25 4.76
N ASP A 47 -7.31 -3.47 4.45
CA ASP A 47 -5.92 -3.77 4.10
C ASP A 47 -5.47 -3.26 2.74
N VAL A 48 -6.30 -2.53 2.03
CA VAL A 48 -5.92 -1.85 0.81
C VAL A 48 -5.89 -0.33 0.99
N GLY A 49 -6.25 0.17 2.17
CA GLY A 49 -6.49 1.59 2.48
C GLY A 49 -5.32 2.31 3.15
N LEU A 50 -4.10 1.76 3.09
CA LEU A 50 -2.91 2.37 3.69
C LEU A 50 -2.38 3.54 2.86
N ASN A 51 -3.10 4.66 2.91
CA ASN A 51 -2.91 5.86 2.09
C ASN A 51 -2.44 7.07 2.91
N CYS A 52 -1.62 6.84 3.94
CA CYS A 52 -1.07 7.88 4.82
C CYS A 52 -2.15 8.64 5.64
N GLY A 53 -3.30 8.01 5.88
CA GLY A 53 -4.47 8.64 6.49
C GLY A 53 -5.29 9.52 5.54
N GLY A 54 -5.04 9.42 4.23
CA GLY A 54 -5.71 10.15 3.18
C GLY A 54 -4.99 11.43 2.74
N LEU A 55 -5.23 11.85 1.50
CA LEU A 55 -4.53 12.96 0.85
C LEU A 55 -4.60 14.28 1.66
N GLY A 56 -5.75 14.59 2.27
CA GLY A 56 -5.90 15.79 3.10
C GLY A 56 -4.99 15.77 4.33
N VAL A 57 -4.97 14.64 5.04
CA VAL A 57 -4.13 14.43 6.23
C VAL A 57 -2.65 14.45 5.86
N GLN A 58 -2.26 13.76 4.79
CA GLN A 58 -0.89 13.75 4.29
C GLN A 58 -0.40 15.17 3.94
N ARG A 59 -1.24 15.98 3.27
CA ARG A 59 -0.92 17.37 2.93
C ARG A 59 -0.71 18.23 4.18
N THR A 60 -1.60 18.12 5.17
CA THR A 60 -1.44 18.82 6.47
C THR A 60 -0.16 18.39 7.19
N ASN A 61 0.28 17.15 6.99
CA ASN A 61 1.56 16.63 7.50
C ASN A 61 2.79 17.00 6.65
N GLY A 62 2.67 17.93 5.71
CA GLY A 62 3.77 18.35 4.85
C GLY A 62 4.20 17.27 3.86
N GLY A 63 3.27 16.42 3.40
CA GLY A 63 3.53 15.29 2.51
C GLY A 63 4.01 14.02 3.22
N LYS A 64 4.26 14.08 4.53
CA LYS A 64 4.80 12.95 5.29
C LYS A 64 3.79 11.82 5.46
N CYS A 65 4.32 10.59 5.54
CA CYS A 65 3.60 9.34 5.73
C CYS A 65 4.33 8.49 6.77
N GLY A 66 3.64 7.55 7.41
CA GLY A 66 4.32 6.46 8.10
C GLY A 66 4.98 5.51 7.11
N VAL A 67 6.09 4.88 7.51
CA VAL A 67 6.89 4.03 6.60
C VAL A 67 6.13 2.77 6.18
N CYS A 68 5.10 2.40 6.95
CA CYS A 68 4.18 1.31 6.64
C CYS A 68 2.79 1.79 6.19
N GLY A 69 2.64 3.04 5.73
CA GLY A 69 1.41 3.57 5.11
C GLY A 69 0.37 4.15 6.07
N ASP A 70 0.63 4.10 7.39
CA ASP A 70 -0.18 4.78 8.41
C ASP A 70 -0.06 6.32 8.33
N SER A 71 -0.98 7.03 8.98
CA SER A 71 -0.91 8.49 9.08
C SER A 71 0.33 8.97 9.85
N TYR A 72 0.98 10.03 9.36
CA TYR A 72 2.20 10.54 9.99
C TYR A 72 1.98 11.01 11.45
N GLN A 73 0.86 11.64 11.76
CA GLN A 73 0.53 12.15 13.11
C GLN A 73 -0.45 11.26 13.89
N GLY A 74 -0.86 10.11 13.32
CA GLY A 74 -1.78 9.18 13.97
C GLY A 74 -1.07 7.98 14.60
N PRO A 75 -1.84 7.04 15.20
CA PRO A 75 -1.31 5.76 15.61
C PRO A 75 -0.66 5.02 14.44
N ARG A 76 0.52 4.43 14.67
CA ARG A 76 1.28 3.65 13.68
C ARG A 76 1.03 2.16 13.90
N PHE A 77 -0.12 1.68 13.45
CA PHE A 77 -0.55 0.31 13.72
C PHE A 77 0.25 -0.75 12.97
N HIS A 78 0.91 -0.39 11.88
CA HIS A 78 1.69 -1.30 11.03
C HIS A 78 3.20 -1.16 11.25
N GLU A 79 3.64 -0.25 12.11
CA GLU A 79 5.03 -0.08 12.54
C GLU A 79 5.31 -0.87 13.83
N THR A 80 6.55 -0.93 14.27
CA THR A 80 7.02 -1.77 15.39
C THR A 80 6.24 -1.48 16.67
N GLY A 81 5.78 -2.54 17.34
CA GLY A 81 4.90 -2.43 18.51
C GLY A 81 3.43 -2.09 18.18
N GLY A 82 3.12 -1.83 16.91
CA GLY A 82 1.75 -1.64 16.43
C GLY A 82 0.97 -2.95 16.34
N LYS A 83 -0.37 -2.83 16.31
CA LYS A 83 -1.32 -3.95 16.28
C LYS A 83 -1.02 -5.01 15.20
N TYR A 84 -0.56 -4.58 14.01
CA TYR A 84 -0.31 -5.45 12.86
C TYR A 84 1.17 -5.80 12.67
N ALA A 85 2.07 -5.30 13.53
CA ALA A 85 3.49 -5.65 13.52
C ALA A 85 3.76 -6.81 14.49
N THR A 86 3.36 -8.01 14.10
CA THR A 86 3.39 -9.22 14.94
C THR A 86 4.72 -10.00 14.88
N ASN A 87 5.74 -9.47 14.22
CA ASN A 87 7.06 -10.11 14.04
C ASN A 87 7.03 -11.49 13.35
N ILE A 88 5.97 -11.78 12.60
CA ILE A 88 5.87 -12.97 11.76
C ILE A 88 6.64 -12.75 10.45
N ILE A 89 7.57 -13.67 10.16
CA ILE A 89 8.23 -13.73 8.85
C ILE A 89 7.32 -14.44 7.86
N VAL A 90 6.90 -13.71 6.82
CA VAL A 90 5.98 -14.21 5.79
C VAL A 90 6.68 -14.89 4.60
N ARG A 91 7.99 -14.64 4.45
CA ARG A 91 8.80 -15.23 3.37
C ARG A 91 10.29 -15.21 3.71
N HIS A 92 11.01 -16.18 3.15
CA HIS A 92 12.47 -16.25 3.16
C HIS A 92 13.01 -16.17 1.74
N TYR A 93 14.09 -15.40 1.56
CA TYR A 93 14.76 -15.25 0.28
C TYR A 93 16.26 -15.49 0.46
N VAL A 94 16.91 -15.92 -0.62
CA VAL A 94 18.37 -16.02 -0.69
C VAL A 94 18.93 -14.66 -1.11
N SER A 95 20.00 -14.21 -0.47
CA SER A 95 20.65 -12.94 -0.83
C SER A 95 21.07 -12.94 -2.31
N GLY A 96 20.75 -11.85 -3.03
CA GLY A 96 21.03 -11.69 -4.46
C GLY A 96 20.10 -12.47 -5.40
N ALA A 97 19.12 -13.21 -4.87
CA ALA A 97 18.11 -13.86 -5.69
C ALA A 97 17.19 -12.82 -6.35
N LEU A 98 16.74 -13.14 -7.56
CA LEU A 98 15.60 -12.46 -8.17
C LEU A 98 14.33 -12.96 -7.47
N ILE A 99 13.53 -12.03 -6.94
CA ILE A 99 12.30 -12.35 -6.20
C ILE A 99 11.10 -11.79 -6.94
N ASP A 100 9.98 -12.52 -6.91
CA ASP A 100 8.71 -12.06 -7.43
C ASP A 100 7.88 -11.39 -6.31
N ILE A 101 7.32 -10.24 -6.65
CA ILE A 101 6.44 -9.46 -5.79
C ILE A 101 5.11 -9.31 -6.49
N LYS A 102 4.05 -9.76 -5.82
CA LYS A 102 2.68 -9.66 -6.31
C LYS A 102 2.00 -8.46 -5.68
N ILE A 103 1.54 -7.52 -6.50
CA ILE A 103 0.77 -6.35 -6.07
C ILE A 103 -0.66 -6.46 -6.58
N LEU A 104 -1.63 -6.17 -5.69
CA LEU A 104 -3.00 -5.86 -6.09
C LEU A 104 -3.17 -4.33 -6.04
N LEU A 105 -3.57 -3.75 -7.16
CA LEU A 105 -4.03 -2.36 -7.22
C LEU A 105 -5.46 -2.33 -7.75
N SER A 106 -6.45 -2.20 -6.86
CA SER A 106 -7.86 -2.25 -7.24
C SER A 106 -8.32 -0.99 -7.98
N ALA A 107 -7.61 0.13 -7.82
CA ALA A 107 -7.83 1.37 -8.56
C ALA A 107 -6.50 2.07 -8.84
N ASN A 108 -6.26 2.41 -10.11
CA ASN A 108 -5.03 3.04 -10.56
C ASN A 108 -5.18 4.57 -10.59
N HIS A 109 -4.36 5.27 -9.81
CA HIS A 109 -4.28 6.74 -9.76
C HIS A 109 -3.10 7.31 -10.55
N ASN A 110 -2.55 6.51 -11.48
CA ASN A 110 -1.29 6.75 -12.17
C ASN A 110 -0.10 6.80 -11.20
N GLY A 111 1.08 7.16 -11.71
CA GLY A 111 2.32 7.22 -10.94
C GLY A 111 3.15 5.95 -11.08
N PHE A 112 3.90 5.61 -10.04
CA PHE A 112 4.83 4.50 -10.04
C PHE A 112 4.98 3.89 -8.65
N MET A 113 5.49 2.66 -8.59
CA MET A 113 5.90 1.98 -7.38
C MET A 113 7.43 1.92 -7.28
N GLU A 114 7.91 2.02 -6.04
CA GLU A 114 9.31 1.80 -5.69
C GLU A 114 9.36 0.81 -4.54
N PHE A 115 10.42 0.00 -4.49
CA PHE A 115 10.62 -1.01 -3.45
C PHE A 115 11.91 -0.70 -2.71
N ARG A 116 11.88 -0.83 -1.39
CA ARG A 116 13.01 -0.53 -0.51
C ARG A 116 13.16 -1.60 0.55
N LEU A 117 14.38 -1.80 1.01
CA LEU A 117 14.70 -2.75 2.06
C LEU A 117 15.48 -2.05 3.18
N CYS A 118 15.13 -2.35 4.43
CA CYS A 118 15.89 -1.93 5.60
C CYS A 118 16.34 -3.18 6.36
N PRO A 119 17.64 -3.32 6.72
CA PRO A 119 18.11 -4.39 7.59
C PRO A 119 17.57 -4.24 9.02
N ALA A 120 16.35 -4.72 9.26
CA ALA A 120 15.74 -4.76 10.59
C ALA A 120 16.20 -6.02 11.34
N LEU A 121 17.42 -6.00 11.88
CA LEU A 121 18.03 -7.15 12.58
C LEU A 121 17.39 -7.43 13.96
N ASP A 122 16.71 -6.44 14.53
CA ASP A 122 15.96 -6.55 15.78
C ASP A 122 14.54 -6.06 15.52
N SER A 123 13.56 -6.93 15.80
CA SER A 123 12.15 -6.65 15.62
C SER A 123 11.57 -5.63 16.60
N ASN A 124 12.38 -5.13 17.54
CA ASN A 124 12.02 -4.05 18.46
C ASN A 124 12.55 -2.68 18.02
N ILE A 125 13.34 -2.63 16.95
CA ILE A 125 13.87 -1.38 16.39
C ILE A 125 12.99 -0.94 15.23
N GLU A 126 12.52 0.31 15.30
CA GLU A 126 11.68 0.88 14.25
C GLU A 126 12.44 1.04 12.93
N VAL A 127 11.78 0.69 11.83
CA VAL A 127 12.29 0.94 10.49
C VAL A 127 12.10 2.42 10.19
N THR A 128 13.18 3.09 9.75
CA THR A 128 13.11 4.50 9.38
C THR A 128 13.13 4.70 7.87
N GLN A 129 12.60 5.84 7.41
CA GLN A 129 12.69 6.22 6.01
C GLN A 129 14.15 6.37 5.56
N GLU A 130 15.01 6.86 6.45
CA GLU A 130 16.45 6.99 6.22
C GLU A 130 17.10 5.63 5.93
N CYS A 131 16.74 4.59 6.69
CA CYS A 131 17.24 3.23 6.44
C CYS A 131 16.73 2.68 5.11
N LEU A 132 15.43 2.84 4.83
CA LEU A 132 14.83 2.38 3.57
C LEU A 132 15.47 3.08 2.36
N ASN A 133 15.80 4.36 2.48
CA ASN A 133 16.43 5.13 1.40
C ASN A 133 17.86 4.68 1.07
N GLN A 134 18.51 3.91 1.96
CA GLN A 134 19.84 3.36 1.68
C GLN A 134 19.80 2.18 0.70
N ASN A 135 18.67 1.49 0.58
CA ASN A 135 18.54 0.31 -0.28
C ASN A 135 17.24 0.34 -1.08
N ILE A 136 17.23 1.12 -2.16
CA ILE A 136 16.20 1.03 -3.19
C ILE A 136 16.49 -0.19 -4.09
N LEU A 137 15.48 -1.03 -4.32
CA LEU A 137 15.63 -2.29 -5.04
C LEU A 137 15.42 -2.09 -6.54
N HIS A 138 16.18 -2.83 -7.35
CA HIS A 138 16.11 -2.73 -8.79
C HIS A 138 14.99 -3.63 -9.32
N ILE A 139 14.05 -3.04 -10.05
CA ILE A 139 12.95 -3.71 -10.74
C ILE A 139 13.43 -4.13 -12.14
N GLN A 140 13.40 -5.43 -12.41
CA GLN A 140 13.85 -5.97 -13.69
C GLN A 140 13.08 -5.36 -14.87
N GLY A 141 13.79 -4.69 -15.77
CA GLY A 141 13.20 -4.03 -16.95
C GLY A 141 12.68 -2.61 -16.71
N PHE A 142 12.63 -2.14 -15.46
CA PHE A 142 12.04 -0.83 -15.12
C PHE A 142 12.95 0.08 -14.27
N GLY A 143 14.15 -0.39 -13.91
CA GLY A 143 15.07 0.41 -13.09
C GLY A 143 14.56 0.50 -11.65
N MET A 144 14.34 1.71 -11.13
CA MET A 144 13.87 1.90 -9.74
C MET A 144 12.38 2.19 -9.62
N GLN A 145 11.67 2.38 -10.73
CA GLN A 145 10.28 2.83 -10.74
C GLN A 145 9.44 1.98 -11.69
N TYR A 146 8.44 1.27 -11.14
CA TYR A 146 7.50 0.49 -11.93
C TYR A 146 6.23 1.31 -12.20
N PRO A 147 5.84 1.58 -13.46
CA PRO A 147 4.61 2.30 -13.75
C PRO A 147 3.39 1.45 -13.34
N VAL A 148 2.47 2.05 -12.58
CA VAL A 148 1.32 1.30 -12.04
C VAL A 148 0.27 0.97 -13.11
N SER A 149 -0.23 -0.27 -13.08
CA SER A 149 -1.43 -0.72 -13.79
C SER A 149 -2.53 -1.14 -12.80
N GLN A 150 -3.79 -1.04 -13.22
CA GLN A 150 -4.90 -1.56 -12.41
C GLN A 150 -4.92 -3.09 -12.50
N GLY A 151 -5.15 -3.76 -11.38
CA GLY A 151 -5.30 -5.21 -11.29
C GLY A 151 -4.17 -5.87 -10.52
N MET A 152 -3.86 -7.10 -10.93
CA MET A 152 -2.76 -7.88 -10.35
C MET A 152 -1.50 -7.69 -11.19
N ASP A 153 -0.43 -7.24 -10.56
CA ASP A 153 0.90 -7.15 -11.16
C ASP A 153 1.87 -8.13 -10.51
N LEU A 154 2.75 -8.72 -11.32
CA LEU A 154 3.86 -9.55 -10.88
C LEU A 154 5.17 -8.84 -11.25
N ILE A 155 5.92 -8.43 -10.23
CA ILE A 155 7.08 -7.54 -10.36
C ILE A 155 8.32 -8.29 -9.87
N PHE A 156 9.40 -8.28 -10.66
CA PHE A 156 10.62 -8.99 -10.30
C PHE A 156 11.67 -8.01 -9.75
N LEU A 157 12.09 -8.22 -8.50
CA LEU A 157 13.07 -7.39 -7.81
C LEU A 157 14.42 -8.09 -7.69
N ARG A 158 15.49 -7.30 -7.77
CA ARG A 158 16.87 -7.71 -7.53
C ARG A 158 17.54 -6.80 -6.50
#